data_AF-A0A2V9GB03-F1
#
_entry.id   AF-A0A2V9GB03-F1
#
_cell.length_a   1.000
_cell.length_b   1.000
_cell.length_c   1.000
_cell.angle_alpha   90.00
_cell.angle_beta   90.00
_cell.angle_gamma   90.00
#
_symmetry.space_group_name_H-M   'P 1'
#
loop_
_entity.id
_entity.type
_entity.pdbx_description
1 polymer ?
#
loop_
_entity_poly.entity_id
_entity_poly.type
_entity_poly.pdbx_seq_one_letter_code
_entity_poly.pdbx_strand_id
1 'polypeptide(L)'
;MKGVVAQFFYVGAQVGVASFVIRYAQFSVPGTTAKVAALYLLLHQVGFMAGRFIGSGLMKRIAAASLLALFAGASLLCATVALLASGVIPVWAVVFIGFFHSIMFPTIFALGIKNLGALTKRGSSLMVMAIVGGAFFPAIMGRISDAASIQKAFLVPLLCYVYILYFGVQGYKPAAVTGLERTSLGSESTPL
;
A
#
# COMPACT_ATOMS: atom_id res chain seq x y z
N MET A 1 -12.32 -7.28 7.23
CA MET A 1 -12.75 -6.37 6.14
C MET A 1 -11.76 -5.23 5.91
N LYS A 2 -11.43 -4.39 6.91
CA LYS A 2 -10.53 -3.21 6.76
C LYS A 2 -9.18 -3.55 6.10
N GLY A 3 -8.54 -4.66 6.49
CA GLY A 3 -7.30 -5.10 5.86
C GLY A 3 -7.42 -5.48 4.37
N VAL A 4 -8.57 -6.02 3.96
CA VAL A 4 -8.83 -6.39 2.54
C VAL A 4 -8.87 -5.13 1.69
N VAL A 5 -9.56 -4.10 2.19
CA VAL A 5 -9.66 -2.79 1.54
C VAL A 5 -8.28 -2.13 1.51
N ALA A 6 -7.50 -2.20 2.59
CA ALA A 6 -6.13 -1.68 2.62
C ALA A 6 -5.24 -2.37 1.57
N GLN A 7 -5.37 -3.70 1.43
CA GLN A 7 -4.63 -4.46 0.44
C GLN A 7 -5.03 -4.09 -0.99
N PHE A 8 -6.32 -3.88 -1.24
CA PHE A 8 -6.84 -3.43 -2.54
C PHE A 8 -6.24 -2.09 -2.96
N PHE A 9 -6.26 -1.09 -2.07
CA PHE A 9 -5.66 0.21 -2.30
C PHE A 9 -4.13 0.12 -2.45
N TYR A 10 -3.47 -0.68 -1.62
CA TYR A 10 -2.02 -0.86 -1.69
C TYR A 10 -1.57 -1.47 -3.01
N VAL A 11 -2.18 -2.58 -3.45
CA VAL A 11 -1.81 -3.22 -4.72
C VAL A 11 -2.12 -2.29 -5.89
N GLY A 12 -3.23 -1.57 -5.83
CA GLY A 12 -3.56 -0.51 -6.78
C GLY A 12 -2.49 0.56 -6.91
N ALA A 13 -2.05 1.12 -5.78
CA ALA A 13 -1.00 2.13 -5.75
C ALA A 13 0.36 1.58 -6.21
N GLN A 14 0.72 0.36 -5.79
CA GLN A 14 1.98 -0.27 -6.18
C GLN A 14 2.07 -0.48 -7.68
N VAL A 15 1.07 -1.14 -8.28
CA VAL A 15 1.07 -1.40 -9.73
C VAL A 15 0.91 -0.10 -10.51
N GLY A 16 0.10 0.84 -10.00
CA GLY A 16 -0.10 2.16 -10.60
C GLY A 16 1.20 2.95 -10.69
N VAL A 17 1.90 3.13 -9.57
CA VAL A 17 3.17 3.86 -9.56
C VAL A 17 4.22 3.15 -10.43
N ALA A 18 4.38 1.83 -10.29
CA ALA A 18 5.35 1.07 -11.07
C ALA A 18 5.13 1.17 -12.59
N SER A 19 3.86 1.15 -13.03
CA SER A 19 3.50 1.24 -14.44
C SER A 19 3.76 2.63 -15.04
N PHE A 20 3.73 3.67 -14.20
CA PHE A 20 3.89 5.05 -14.66
C PHE A 20 5.31 5.60 -14.53
N VAL A 21 6.25 4.92 -13.85
CA VAL A 21 7.62 5.44 -13.62
C VAL A 21 8.31 5.91 -14.91
N ILE A 22 8.27 5.10 -15.97
CA ILE A 22 8.93 5.42 -17.25
C ILE A 22 8.29 6.66 -17.88
N ARG A 23 6.95 6.65 -18.03
CA ARG A 23 6.20 7.77 -18.61
C ARG A 23 6.37 9.05 -17.80
N TYR A 24 6.41 8.91 -16.48
CA TYR A 24 6.59 10.01 -15.54
C TYR A 24 7.98 10.65 -15.65
N ALA A 25 9.03 9.83 -15.79
CA ALA A 25 10.39 10.32 -15.99
C ALA A 25 10.53 11.09 -17.31
N GLN A 26 9.95 10.57 -18.39
CA GLN A 26 9.94 11.22 -19.70
C GLN A 26 9.14 12.53 -19.71
N PHE A 27 8.03 12.57 -18.98
CA PHE A 27 7.22 13.78 -18.82
C PHE A 27 7.93 14.86 -17.98
N SER A 28 8.51 14.49 -16.84
CA SER A 28 9.12 15.46 -15.91
C SER A 28 10.47 16.00 -16.40
N VAL A 29 11.19 15.23 -17.23
CA VAL A 29 12.49 15.61 -17.79
C VAL A 29 12.47 15.37 -19.31
N PRO A 30 12.02 16.37 -20.11
CA PRO A 30 11.97 16.27 -21.55
C PRO A 30 13.35 15.94 -22.15
N GLY A 31 13.39 15.01 -23.11
CA GLY A 31 14.64 14.52 -23.71
C GLY A 31 15.25 13.29 -23.03
N THR A 32 14.63 12.78 -21.95
CA THR A 32 15.05 11.52 -21.32
C THR A 32 14.85 10.35 -22.27
N THR A 33 15.93 9.67 -22.63
CA THR A 33 15.88 8.47 -23.48
C THR A 33 15.16 7.32 -22.75
N ALA A 34 14.55 6.41 -23.51
CA ALA A 34 13.89 5.23 -22.94
C ALA A 34 14.83 4.39 -22.07
N LYS A 35 16.14 4.36 -22.39
CA LYS A 35 17.17 3.66 -21.60
C LYS A 35 17.35 4.29 -20.21
N VAL A 36 17.39 5.63 -20.11
CA VAL A 36 17.50 6.32 -18.82
C VAL A 36 16.21 6.19 -18.01
N ALA A 37 15.05 6.29 -18.66
CA ALA A 37 13.76 6.07 -18.00
C ALA A 37 13.63 4.63 -17.44
N ALA A 38 14.10 3.63 -18.18
CA ALA A 38 14.18 2.25 -17.70
C ALA A 38 15.15 2.09 -16.53
N LEU A 39 16.23 2.88 -16.47
CA LEU A 39 17.14 2.89 -15.32
C LEU A 39 16.44 3.39 -14.05
N TYR A 40 15.59 4.43 -14.14
CA TYR A 40 14.78 4.86 -12.99
C TYR A 40 13.81 3.77 -12.52
N LEU A 41 13.18 3.05 -13.44
CA LEU A 41 12.35 1.90 -13.08
C LEU A 41 13.18 0.78 -12.41
N LEU A 42 14.37 0.50 -12.93
CA LEU A 42 15.27 -0.48 -12.32
C LEU A 42 15.68 -0.04 -10.90
N LEU A 43 16.05 1.23 -10.71
CA LEU A 43 16.36 1.80 -9.40
C LEU A 43 15.16 1.73 -8.46
N HIS A 44 13.94 1.95 -8.94
CA HIS A 44 12.71 1.80 -8.16
C HIS A 44 12.55 0.35 -7.64
N GLN A 45 12.78 -0.65 -8.50
CA GLN A 45 12.68 -2.06 -8.12
C GLN A 45 13.82 -2.55 -7.23
N VAL A 46 15.04 -2.08 -7.48
CA VAL A 46 16.19 -2.33 -6.59
C VAL A 46 15.96 -1.68 -5.23
N GLY A 47 15.42 -0.46 -5.21
CA GLY A 47 15.00 0.23 -3.99
C GLY A 47 13.94 -0.55 -3.22
N PHE A 48 12.94 -1.12 -3.90
CA PHE A 48 11.95 -2.01 -3.30
C PHE A 48 12.61 -3.26 -2.67
N MET A 49 13.56 -3.88 -3.38
CA MET A 49 14.30 -5.03 -2.86
C MET A 49 15.14 -4.66 -1.63
N ALA A 50 15.90 -3.58 -1.69
CA ALA A 50 16.72 -3.08 -0.59
C ALA A 50 15.86 -2.70 0.63
N GLY A 51 14.73 -2.03 0.39
CA GLY A 51 13.75 -1.68 1.41
C GLY A 51 13.19 -2.91 2.12
N ARG A 52 13.07 -4.04 1.45
CA ARG A 52 12.60 -5.28 2.06
C ARG A 52 13.60 -5.82 3.09
N PHE A 53 14.91 -5.76 2.81
CA PHE A 53 15.94 -6.17 3.77
C PHE A 53 16.03 -5.21 4.95
N ILE A 54 16.07 -3.90 4.67
CA ILE A 54 16.17 -2.86 5.70
C ILE A 54 14.92 -2.85 6.57
N GLY A 55 13.75 -2.86 5.96
CA GLY A 55 12.46 -2.87 6.63
C GLY A 55 12.21 -4.16 7.42
N SER A 56 12.65 -5.31 6.91
CA SER A 56 12.61 -6.56 7.69
C SER A 56 13.53 -6.54 8.91
N GLY A 57 14.70 -5.91 8.80
CA GLY A 57 15.57 -5.65 9.95
C GLY A 57 14.91 -4.73 10.98
N LEU A 58 14.24 -3.68 10.49
CA LEU A 58 13.59 -2.68 11.33
C LEU A 58 12.33 -3.20 12.03
N MET A 59 11.60 -4.14 11.42
CA MET A 59 10.46 -4.84 12.05
C MET A 59 10.86 -5.64 13.31
N LYS A 60 12.15 -5.95 13.50
CA LYS A 60 12.62 -6.56 14.75
C LYS A 60 12.65 -5.58 15.93
N ARG A 61 12.71 -4.27 15.66
CA ARG A 61 12.84 -3.22 16.68
C ARG A 61 11.60 -2.33 16.82
N ILE A 62 10.80 -2.20 15.76
CA ILE A 62 9.62 -1.33 15.70
C ILE A 62 8.36 -2.17 15.47
N ALA A 63 7.26 -1.83 16.16
CA ALA A 63 5.97 -2.45 15.93
C ALA A 63 5.53 -2.31 14.46
N ALA A 64 5.06 -3.42 13.89
CA ALA A 64 4.68 -3.50 12.47
C ALA A 64 3.67 -2.42 12.04
N ALA A 65 2.69 -2.10 12.90
CA ALA A 65 1.70 -1.06 12.63
C ALA A 65 2.31 0.35 12.55
N SER A 66 3.19 0.71 13.48
CA SER A 66 3.88 2.00 13.47
C SER A 66 4.82 2.13 12.27
N LEU A 67 5.50 1.05 11.91
CA LEU A 67 6.38 1.02 10.75
C LEU A 67 5.59 1.18 9.44
N LEU A 68 4.43 0.51 9.33
CA LEU A 68 3.50 0.69 8.21
C LEU A 68 3.04 2.14 8.10
N ALA A 69 2.65 2.77 9.21
CA ALA A 69 2.21 4.16 9.23
C ALA A 69 3.33 5.12 8.78
N LEU A 70 4.57 4.91 9.27
CA LEU A 70 5.73 5.71 8.86
C LEU A 70 6.00 5.59 7.37
N PHE A 71 6.01 4.36 6.83
CA PHE A 71 6.27 4.12 5.41
C PHE A 71 5.13 4.64 4.53
N ALA A 72 3.88 4.55 4.99
CA ALA A 72 2.71 5.11 4.31
C ALA A 72 2.77 6.64 4.28
N GLY A 73 3.15 7.28 5.39
CA GLY A 73 3.34 8.72 5.47
C GLY A 73 4.48 9.21 4.57
N ALA A 74 5.61 8.49 4.55
CA ALA A 74 6.72 8.80 3.65
C ALA A 74 6.33 8.65 2.17
N SER A 75 5.59 7.59 1.82
CA SER A 75 5.08 7.40 0.46
C SER A 75 4.10 8.49 0.06
N LEU A 76 3.22 8.91 0.98
CA LEU A 76 2.29 10.01 0.78
C LEU A 76 3.02 11.33 0.52
N LEU A 77 4.07 11.61 1.28
CA LEU A 77 4.92 12.79 1.08
C LEU A 77 5.60 12.73 -0.29
N CYS A 78 6.22 11.60 -0.65
CA CYS A 78 6.85 11.44 -1.96
C CYS A 78 5.86 11.58 -3.12
N ALA A 79 4.64 11.04 -2.99
CA ALA A 79 3.58 11.20 -3.98
C ALA A 79 3.11 12.66 -4.09
N THR A 80 3.08 13.39 -2.99
CA THR A 80 2.77 14.83 -2.96
C THR A 80 3.87 15.65 -3.65
N VAL A 81 5.14 15.31 -3.41
CA VAL A 81 6.28 15.90 -4.13
C VAL A 81 6.20 15.59 -5.61
N ALA A 82 5.83 14.37 -6.00
CA ALA A 82 5.58 14.03 -7.40
C ALA A 82 4.49 14.93 -7.99
N LEU A 83 3.40 15.18 -7.28
CA LEU A 83 2.31 16.01 -7.78
C LEU A 83 2.68 17.50 -7.95
N LEU A 84 3.47 18.06 -7.03
CA LEU A 84 3.72 19.51 -6.94
C LEU A 84 5.06 19.96 -7.53
N ALA A 85 6.08 19.10 -7.51
CA ALA A 85 7.42 19.47 -7.97
C ALA A 85 7.58 19.28 -9.49
N SER A 86 8.59 19.94 -10.04
CA SER A 86 8.95 19.88 -11.46
C SER A 86 10.42 19.53 -11.64
N GLY A 87 10.78 19.00 -12.81
CA GLY A 87 12.16 18.59 -13.14
C GLY A 87 12.52 17.20 -12.62
N VAL A 88 13.78 17.01 -12.22
CA VAL A 88 14.34 15.70 -11.82
C VAL A 88 13.90 15.26 -10.41
N ILE A 89 13.58 16.21 -9.53
CA ILE A 89 13.16 15.95 -8.14
C ILE A 89 11.98 14.98 -8.04
N PRO A 90 10.84 15.19 -8.74
CA PRO A 90 9.70 14.28 -8.64
C PRO A 90 10.02 12.88 -9.19
N VAL A 91 10.96 12.74 -10.14
CA VAL A 91 11.40 11.42 -10.64
C VAL A 91 12.05 10.60 -9.53
N TRP A 92 12.96 11.22 -8.76
CA TRP A 92 13.56 10.57 -7.60
C TRP A 92 12.55 10.27 -6.51
N ALA A 93 11.57 11.15 -6.27
CA ALA A 93 10.49 10.88 -5.33
C ALA A 93 9.73 9.59 -5.71
N VAL A 94 9.40 9.40 -7.00
CA VAL A 94 8.77 8.18 -7.51
C VAL A 94 9.67 6.94 -7.35
N VAL A 95 10.98 7.08 -7.53
CA VAL A 95 11.94 5.99 -7.26
C VAL A 95 11.92 5.60 -5.78
N PHE A 96 11.94 6.58 -4.87
CA PHE A 96 11.90 6.33 -3.42
C PHE A 96 10.58 5.73 -2.93
N ILE A 97 9.44 5.98 -3.60
CA ILE A 97 8.17 5.29 -3.29
C ILE A 97 8.34 3.77 -3.36
N GLY A 98 9.16 3.26 -4.29
CA GLY A 98 9.46 1.83 -4.40
C GLY A 98 10.07 1.26 -3.11
N PHE A 99 11.01 1.99 -2.49
CA PHE A 99 11.60 1.60 -1.22
C PHE A 99 10.55 1.48 -0.11
N PHE A 100 9.64 2.45 -0.02
CA PHE A 100 8.61 2.46 1.01
C PHE A 100 7.49 1.43 0.77
N HIS A 101 7.21 1.04 -0.47
CA HIS A 101 6.26 -0.04 -0.75
C HIS A 101 6.71 -1.42 -0.22
N SER A 102 8.01 -1.64 -0.08
CA SER A 102 8.63 -2.96 0.16
C SER A 102 8.03 -3.81 1.30
N ILE A 103 7.66 -3.18 2.40
CA ILE A 103 7.13 -3.86 3.60
C ILE A 103 5.62 -3.71 3.77
N MET A 104 4.96 -2.85 2.99
CA MET A 104 3.55 -2.56 3.19
C MET A 104 2.67 -3.78 2.93
N PHE A 105 2.89 -4.51 1.82
CA PHE A 105 2.12 -5.72 1.51
C PHE A 105 2.15 -6.77 2.64
N PRO A 106 3.34 -7.27 3.10
CA PRO A 106 3.37 -8.29 4.14
C PRO A 106 2.84 -7.76 5.48
N THR A 107 3.06 -6.48 5.80
CA THR A 107 2.57 -5.91 7.04
C THR A 107 1.05 -5.73 7.05
N ILE A 108 0.46 -5.23 5.96
CA ILE A 108 -1.00 -5.14 5.82
C ILE A 108 -1.62 -6.53 5.89
N PHE A 109 -1.02 -7.51 5.20
CA PHE A 109 -1.49 -8.90 5.22
C PHE A 109 -1.46 -9.46 6.65
N ALA A 110 -0.31 -9.36 7.34
CA ALA A 110 -0.14 -9.86 8.69
C ALA A 110 -1.10 -9.19 9.69
N LEU A 111 -1.28 -7.88 9.61
CA LEU A 111 -2.21 -7.13 10.45
C LEU A 111 -3.67 -7.45 10.12
N GLY A 112 -3.99 -7.65 8.84
CA GLY A 112 -5.34 -7.91 8.35
C GLY A 112 -5.89 -9.29 8.73
N ILE A 113 -5.02 -10.27 8.95
CA ILE A 113 -5.39 -11.63 9.39
C ILE A 113 -5.13 -11.88 10.88
N LYS A 114 -4.57 -10.89 11.59
CA LYS A 114 -4.28 -11.00 13.03
C LYS A 114 -5.57 -11.23 13.81
N ASN A 115 -5.56 -12.20 14.72
CA ASN A 115 -6.67 -12.55 15.62
C ASN A 115 -7.96 -13.03 14.91
N LEU A 116 -7.88 -13.59 13.70
CA LEU A 116 -9.06 -14.16 13.00
C LEU A 116 -9.39 -15.61 13.41
N GLY A 117 -8.49 -16.32 14.10
CA GLY A 117 -8.71 -17.71 14.54
C GLY A 117 -9.11 -18.63 13.37
N ALA A 118 -10.24 -19.33 13.50
CA ALA A 118 -10.77 -20.24 12.47
C ALA A 118 -11.08 -19.53 11.12
N LEU A 119 -11.32 -18.22 11.14
CA LEU A 119 -11.61 -17.43 9.94
C LEU A 119 -10.36 -17.01 9.15
N THR A 120 -9.15 -17.28 9.67
CA THR A 120 -7.88 -16.87 9.03
C THR A 120 -7.78 -17.35 7.58
N LYS A 121 -8.20 -18.59 7.28
CA LYS A 121 -8.17 -19.15 5.93
C LYS A 121 -9.05 -18.35 4.96
N ARG A 122 -10.28 -18.01 5.39
CA ARG A 122 -11.22 -17.17 4.60
C ARG A 122 -10.76 -15.72 4.51
N GLY A 123 -10.17 -15.18 5.58
CA GLY A 123 -9.58 -13.85 5.59
C GLY A 123 -8.45 -13.72 4.58
N SER A 124 -7.50 -14.65 4.60
CA SER A 124 -6.38 -14.70 3.67
C SER A 124 -6.83 -14.82 2.20
N SER A 125 -7.84 -15.64 1.90
CA SER A 125 -8.35 -15.74 0.53
C SER A 125 -8.94 -14.42 0.04
N LEU A 126 -9.65 -13.68 0.90
CA LEU A 126 -10.16 -12.35 0.56
C LEU A 126 -9.03 -11.32 0.36
N MET A 127 -7.96 -11.37 1.15
CA MET A 127 -6.78 -10.51 0.96
C MET A 127 -6.12 -10.75 -0.41
N VAL A 128 -6.06 -12.01 -0.85
CA VAL A 128 -5.51 -12.36 -2.17
C VAL A 128 -6.44 -11.87 -3.29
N MET A 129 -7.76 -11.98 -3.12
CA MET A 129 -8.71 -11.42 -4.08
C MET A 129 -8.59 -9.90 -4.23
N ALA A 130 -8.19 -9.19 -3.18
CA ALA A 130 -7.95 -7.75 -3.22
C ALA A 130 -6.84 -7.33 -4.21
N ILE A 131 -5.98 -8.25 -4.65
CA ILE A 131 -4.94 -8.00 -5.66
C ILE A 131 -5.55 -7.48 -6.98
N VAL A 132 -6.84 -7.74 -7.24
CA VAL A 132 -7.58 -7.19 -8.39
C VAL A 132 -7.51 -5.65 -8.49
N GLY A 133 -7.26 -4.95 -7.37
CA GLY A 133 -7.00 -3.50 -7.37
C GLY A 133 -5.83 -3.11 -8.29
N GLY A 134 -4.85 -3.99 -8.47
CA GLY A 134 -3.72 -3.79 -9.39
C GLY A 134 -4.10 -3.70 -10.86
N ALA A 135 -5.27 -4.15 -11.28
CA ALA A 135 -5.78 -3.91 -12.63
C ALA A 135 -6.67 -2.66 -12.69
N PHE A 136 -7.44 -2.42 -11.63
CA PHE A 136 -8.43 -1.34 -11.56
C PHE A 136 -7.78 0.05 -11.50
N PHE A 137 -6.83 0.26 -10.59
CA PHE A 137 -6.24 1.59 -10.39
C PHE A 137 -5.32 2.04 -11.54
N PRO A 138 -4.46 1.20 -12.14
CA PRO A 138 -3.68 1.61 -13.30
C PRO A 138 -4.55 1.98 -14.50
N ALA A 139 -5.68 1.31 -14.70
CA ALA A 139 -6.62 1.68 -15.76
C ALA A 139 -7.23 3.07 -15.54
N ILE A 140 -7.58 3.41 -14.29
CA ILE A 140 -8.05 4.75 -13.92
C ILE A 140 -6.93 5.78 -14.10
N MET A 141 -5.71 5.48 -13.63
CA MET A 141 -4.55 6.34 -13.82
C MET A 141 -4.24 6.58 -15.31
N GLY A 142 -4.40 5.54 -16.15
CA GLY A 142 -4.33 5.63 -17.61
C GLY A 142 -5.29 6.67 -18.16
N ARG A 143 -6.57 6.53 -17.86
CA ARG A 143 -7.60 7.47 -18.32
C ARG A 143 -7.35 8.91 -17.84
N ILE A 144 -6.92 9.09 -16.59
CA ILE A 144 -6.61 10.43 -16.05
C ILE A 144 -5.36 11.01 -16.72
N SER A 145 -4.35 10.18 -16.96
CA SER A 145 -3.12 10.58 -17.65
C SER A 145 -3.41 11.05 -19.07
N ASP A 146 -4.27 10.33 -19.79
CA ASP A 146 -4.61 10.65 -21.18
C ASP A 146 -5.50 11.90 -21.28
N ALA A 147 -6.36 12.15 -20.28
CA ALA A 147 -7.29 13.28 -20.28
C ALA A 147 -6.70 14.59 -19.71
N ALA A 148 -5.75 14.51 -18.77
CA ALA A 148 -5.27 15.69 -18.04
C ALA A 148 -3.74 15.81 -18.05
N SER A 149 -3.04 14.98 -17.27
CA SER A 149 -1.57 14.89 -17.29
C SER A 149 -1.09 13.71 -16.46
N ILE A 150 0.13 13.26 -16.75
CA ILE A 150 0.79 12.19 -15.99
C ILE A 150 0.98 12.59 -14.51
N GLN A 151 1.25 13.86 -14.21
CA GLN A 151 1.30 14.37 -12.84
C GLN A 151 -0.03 14.19 -12.09
N LYS A 152 -1.16 14.56 -12.72
CA LYS A 152 -2.48 14.42 -12.09
C LYS A 152 -2.88 12.96 -11.87
N ALA A 153 -2.37 12.02 -12.67
CA ALA A 153 -2.60 10.60 -12.43
C ALA A 153 -2.07 10.14 -11.05
N PHE A 154 -1.07 10.81 -10.48
CA PHE A 154 -0.54 10.52 -9.14
C PHE A 154 -1.47 10.92 -7.98
N LEU A 155 -2.59 11.62 -8.24
CA LEU A 155 -3.65 11.80 -7.24
C LEU A 155 -4.26 10.47 -6.80
N VAL A 156 -4.32 9.49 -7.71
CA VAL A 156 -4.88 8.17 -7.42
C VAL A 156 -4.07 7.44 -6.34
N PRO A 157 -2.74 7.19 -6.50
CA PRO A 157 -1.95 6.57 -5.44
C PRO A 157 -1.88 7.43 -4.17
N LEU A 158 -1.95 8.76 -4.27
CA LEU A 158 -2.03 9.64 -3.10
C LEU A 158 -3.25 9.32 -2.22
N LEU A 159 -4.44 9.17 -2.82
CA LEU A 159 -5.64 8.74 -2.09
C LEU A 159 -5.51 7.34 -1.49
N CYS A 160 -4.87 6.42 -2.21
CA CYS A 160 -4.58 5.08 -1.69
C CYS A 160 -3.68 5.14 -0.44
N TYR A 161 -2.63 5.96 -0.44
CA TYR A 161 -1.73 6.11 0.70
C TYR A 161 -2.41 6.71 1.93
N VAL A 162 -3.35 7.65 1.74
CA VAL A 162 -4.15 8.17 2.86
C VAL A 162 -4.91 7.03 3.55
N TYR A 163 -5.52 6.12 2.78
CA TYR A 163 -6.22 4.97 3.36
C TYR A 163 -5.26 4.01 4.07
N ILE A 164 -4.10 3.73 3.49
CA ILE A 164 -3.09 2.84 4.09
C ILE A 164 -2.54 3.45 5.39
N LEU A 165 -2.33 4.76 5.43
CA LEU A 165 -1.93 5.49 6.62
C LEU A 165 -3.00 5.38 7.73
N TYR A 166 -4.28 5.59 7.39
CA TYR A 166 -5.40 5.34 8.30
C TYR A 166 -5.38 3.90 8.84
N PHE A 167 -5.14 2.91 7.97
CA PHE A 167 -5.06 1.52 8.36
C PHE A 167 -3.91 1.24 9.33
N GLY A 168 -2.72 1.82 9.08
CA GLY A 168 -1.55 1.69 9.94
C GLY A 168 -1.70 2.32 11.33
N VAL A 169 -2.42 3.43 11.45
CA VAL A 169 -2.59 4.14 12.74
C VAL A 169 -3.76 3.59 13.56
N GLN A 170 -4.91 3.36 12.94
CA GLN A 170 -6.15 2.99 13.65
C GLN A 170 -6.85 1.77 13.06
N GLY A 171 -6.81 1.59 11.74
CA GLY A 171 -7.63 0.58 11.06
C GLY A 171 -7.23 -0.88 11.32
N TYR A 172 -6.03 -1.15 11.85
CA TYR A 172 -5.56 -2.50 12.17
C TYR A 172 -6.13 -3.06 13.49
N LYS A 173 -6.72 -2.23 14.35
CA LYS A 173 -7.29 -2.69 15.64
C LYS A 173 -8.57 -3.49 15.37
N PRO A 174 -8.66 -4.76 15.81
CA PRO A 174 -9.92 -5.48 15.78
C PRO A 174 -10.96 -4.71 16.59
N ALA A 175 -12.16 -4.50 16.03
CA ALA A 175 -13.28 -4.03 16.84
C ALA A 175 -13.52 -5.10 17.92
N ALA A 176 -13.49 -4.71 19.19
CA ALA A 176 -13.79 -5.64 20.27
C ALA A 176 -15.17 -6.25 20.01
N VAL A 177 -15.23 -7.57 19.86
CA VAL A 177 -16.51 -8.29 19.78
C VAL A 177 -17.04 -8.37 21.21
N THR A 178 -17.60 -7.26 21.69
CA THR A 178 -18.33 -7.23 22.96
C THR A 178 -19.74 -7.71 22.68
N GLY A 179 -20.04 -9.01 22.86
CA GLY A 179 -21.44 -9.43 22.86
C GLY A 179 -21.86 -10.88 22.63
N LEU A 180 -20.99 -11.90 22.66
CA LEU A 180 -21.45 -13.30 22.42
C LEU A 180 -21.02 -14.35 23.47
N GLU A 181 -20.57 -13.95 24.65
CA GLU A 181 -20.21 -14.88 25.74
C GLU A 181 -21.30 -15.12 26.79
N ARG A 182 -22.51 -14.57 26.63
CA ARG A 182 -23.58 -14.71 27.65
C ARG A 182 -24.68 -15.72 27.36
N THR A 183 -24.75 -16.31 26.18
CA THR A 183 -25.90 -17.17 25.81
C THR A 183 -25.63 -18.68 25.87
N SER A 184 -24.38 -19.13 26.06
CA SER A 184 -24.07 -20.58 26.13
C SER A 184 -23.75 -21.11 27.53
N LEU A 185 -23.86 -20.30 28.58
CA LEU A 185 -23.58 -20.70 29.97
C LEU A 185 -24.84 -20.75 30.85
N GLY A 186 -26.03 -20.67 30.25
CA GLY A 186 -27.30 -20.51 30.97
C GLY A 186 -28.27 -21.70 30.94
N SER A 187 -27.94 -22.86 30.36
CA SER A 187 -28.91 -23.96 30.23
C SER A 187 -28.40 -25.37 30.59
N GLU A 188 -27.28 -25.51 31.31
CA GLU A 188 -26.79 -26.82 31.81
C GLU A 188 -26.58 -26.82 33.34
N SER A 189 -27.54 -26.31 34.09
CA SER A 189 -27.60 -26.54 35.54
C SER A 189 -29.03 -26.51 36.09
N THR A 190 -29.75 -27.62 35.93
CA THR A 190 -30.79 -28.02 36.90
C THR A 190 -30.69 -29.51 37.17
N PRO A 191 -30.19 -29.91 38.36
CA PRO A 191 -30.32 -31.27 38.87
C PRO A 191 -31.65 -31.43 39.60
N LEU A 192 -32.47 -32.40 39.18
CA LEU A 192 -33.39 -33.20 40.01
C LEU A 192 -33.68 -34.51 39.29
#